data_AF-A0A6M1UF43-F1
#
_entry.id   AF-A0A6M1UF43-F1
#
_cell.length_a   1.000
_cell.length_b   1.000
_cell.length_c   1.000
_cell.angle_alpha   90.00
_cell.angle_beta   90.00
_cell.angle_gamma   90.00
#
_symmetry.space_group_name_H-M   'P 1'
#
loop_
_entity.id
_entity.type
_entity.pdbx_description
1 polymer ?
#
loop_
_entity_poly.entity_id
_entity_poly.type
_entity_poly.pdbx_seq_one_letter_code
_entity_poly.pdbx_strand_id
1 'polypeptide(L)'
;MDWLNEQQLRRMMEQLDGFEPDKAFVKKLEMACLEKIRSMQHKRQMWRIASRSTAAAVCLFLLVWLFSASGQKVIQSPLHSLMQQQAERSSTREWSQEPGNEQHPPSTVGQQEDTGNLPPSPTAQANGTSTQGESVTPDVSQAIGDQRIVTSARQFLGDLVGERNVEEYRATAVSPRQPSLFDVSFSRFVNGVPVSGSKMVVTVDSMGTVKRLIAAHPIDQQAIAQARSLITHDQLTNMVASRLRLYYSEKSSSVVYVLPKLADLDARSGHFNGLEDPTSSRYPHPFLLKVEPQQQMFAAANPQEASDLLRTQTGIDVSGLSFAGVQKVNGGSRYVWKQGQAATVSVETAGDGRITHFSFTDAAQTLTGRRKMIRISEADARDIAVRFLARHLPLPVTSLYVGDVNRRAEDSILEFRFHPALDKIPVLEHPYIVTMDMTDGRIIGFSGDFASIPHGRPEQTNIMTGTAVIGQYFAQSPPALVCTPGSTATAAPDFIYSLPDLSREPVVFDARTGKRN
;
A
#
# COMPACT_ATOMS: atom_id res chain seq x y z
N MET A 1 1.99 49.58 18.12
CA MET A 1 0.58 49.78 18.48
C MET A 1 0.45 49.33 19.92
N ASP A 2 0.25 50.29 20.82
CA ASP A 2 -0.02 50.02 22.23
C ASP A 2 -1.38 49.34 22.34
N TRP A 3 -1.40 48.18 23.01
CA TRP A 3 -2.62 47.44 23.23
C TRP A 3 -3.43 48.15 24.31
N LEU A 4 -4.68 48.50 24.00
CA LEU A 4 -5.60 49.11 24.96
C LEU A 4 -5.84 48.19 26.16
N ASN A 5 -5.98 48.80 27.34
CA ASN A 5 -6.33 48.15 28.60
C ASN A 5 -7.70 47.44 28.48
N GLU A 6 -7.83 46.25 29.07
CA GLU A 6 -9.00 45.37 29.00
C GLU A 6 -10.32 46.08 29.39
N GLN A 7 -10.25 47.08 30.28
CA GLN A 7 -11.39 47.91 30.66
C GLN A 7 -11.87 48.87 29.55
N GLN A 8 -10.96 49.38 28.70
CA GLN A 8 -11.35 50.17 27.53
C GLN A 8 -11.99 49.28 26.46
N LEU A 9 -11.51 48.04 26.32
CA LEU A 9 -12.10 47.07 25.39
C LEU A 9 -13.54 46.72 25.78
N ARG A 10 -13.81 46.51 27.08
CA ARG A 10 -15.17 46.25 27.58
C ARG A 10 -16.11 47.44 27.37
N ARG A 11 -15.68 48.68 27.64
CA ARG A 11 -16.50 49.87 27.38
C ARG A 11 -16.78 50.07 25.88
N MET A 12 -15.82 49.75 25.01
CA MET A 12 -16.04 49.79 23.56
C MET A 12 -17.02 48.72 23.09
N MET A 13 -17.00 47.52 23.70
CA MET A 13 -17.96 46.46 23.39
C MET A 13 -19.37 46.79 23.89
N GLU A 14 -19.52 47.39 25.07
CA GLU A 14 -20.82 47.86 25.58
C GLU A 14 -21.39 49.01 24.74
N GLN A 15 -20.55 49.85 24.12
CA GLN A 15 -21.00 50.87 23.17
C GLN A 15 -21.40 50.33 21.79
N LEU A 16 -21.04 49.08 21.47
CA LEU A 16 -21.36 48.42 20.21
C LEU A 16 -22.59 47.52 20.29
N ASP A 17 -23.16 47.31 21.48
CA ASP A 17 -24.34 46.49 21.72
C ASP A 17 -25.61 47.24 21.26
N GLY A 18 -25.81 47.24 19.93
CA GLY A 18 -26.87 47.99 19.24
C GLY A 18 -26.47 48.51 17.85
N PHE A 19 -25.20 48.36 17.45
CA PHE A 19 -24.74 48.80 16.13
C PHE A 19 -24.62 47.60 15.18
N GLU A 20 -25.50 47.50 14.19
CA GLU A 20 -25.26 46.60 13.05
C GLU A 20 -24.03 47.13 12.28
N PRO A 21 -22.92 46.38 12.20
CA PRO A 21 -21.74 46.85 11.51
C PRO A 21 -22.03 46.94 10.01
N ASP A 22 -21.67 48.07 9.41
CA ASP A 22 -21.72 48.28 7.96
C ASP A 22 -21.08 47.07 7.25
N LYS A 23 -21.77 46.50 6.26
CA LYS A 23 -21.29 45.35 5.47
C LYS A 23 -19.92 45.62 4.86
N ALA A 24 -19.59 46.88 4.56
CA ALA A 24 -18.25 47.26 4.10
C ALA A 24 -17.17 47.06 5.18
N PHE A 25 -17.49 47.31 6.45
CA PHE A 25 -16.59 47.09 7.57
C PHE A 25 -16.35 45.60 7.83
N VAL A 26 -17.41 44.78 7.82
CA VAL A 26 -17.30 43.31 7.96
C VAL A 26 -16.41 42.72 6.87
N LYS A 27 -16.66 43.09 5.61
CA LYS A 27 -15.85 42.65 4.46
C LYS A 27 -14.39 43.08 4.56
N LYS A 28 -14.12 44.28 5.09
CA LYS A 28 -12.75 44.78 5.34
C LYS A 28 -12.05 43.97 6.43
N LEU A 29 -12.78 43.54 7.46
CA LEU A 29 -12.29 42.71 8.56
C LEU A 29 -12.00 41.28 8.09
N GLU A 30 -12.87 40.70 7.28
CA GLU A 30 -12.65 39.38 6.64
C GLU A 30 -11.39 39.39 5.76
N MET A 31 -11.21 40.43 4.94
CA MET A 31 -10.01 40.58 4.10
C MET A 31 -8.74 40.71 4.95
N ALA A 32 -8.77 41.50 6.03
CA ALA A 32 -7.65 41.64 6.94
C ALA A 32 -7.31 40.32 7.66
N CYS A 33 -8.32 39.53 8.03
CA CYS A 33 -8.15 38.19 8.60
C CYS A 33 -7.53 37.22 7.60
N LEU A 34 -8.01 37.19 6.35
CA LEU A 34 -7.47 36.34 5.29
C LEU A 34 -6.01 36.68 4.96
N GLU A 35 -5.66 37.97 4.89
CA GLU A 35 -4.30 38.43 4.68
C GLU A 35 -3.37 38.01 5.84
N LYS A 36 -3.87 38.08 7.08
CA LYS A 36 -3.13 37.63 8.26
C LYS A 36 -2.91 36.12 8.27
N ILE A 37 -3.91 35.33 7.87
CA ILE A 37 -3.80 33.87 7.74
C ILE A 37 -2.75 33.50 6.68
N ARG A 38 -2.79 34.14 5.51
CA ARG A 38 -1.77 33.95 4.46
C ARG A 38 -0.38 34.31 4.95
N SER A 39 -0.22 35.42 5.65
CA SER A 39 1.05 35.84 6.26
C SER A 39 1.57 34.80 7.28
N MET A 40 0.69 34.25 8.13
CA MET A 40 1.07 33.20 9.10
C MET A 40 1.43 31.87 8.43
N GLN A 41 0.72 31.47 7.37
CA GLN A 41 1.06 30.28 6.59
C GLN A 41 2.41 30.44 5.90
N HIS A 42 2.67 31.60 5.29
CA HIS A 42 3.95 31.89 4.65
C HIS A 42 5.09 31.94 5.68
N LYS A 43 4.86 32.52 6.88
CA LYS A 43 5.84 32.47 7.98
C LYS A 43 6.07 31.06 8.49
N ARG A 44 5.04 30.21 8.61
CA ARG A 44 5.18 28.79 9.00
C ARG A 44 5.94 27.98 7.96
N GLN A 45 5.72 28.24 6.68
CA GLN A 45 6.43 27.59 5.58
C GLN A 45 7.90 28.01 5.55
N MET A 46 8.18 29.32 5.73
CA MET A 46 9.54 29.83 5.90
C MET A 46 10.22 29.28 7.15
N TRP A 47 9.50 29.11 8.27
CA TRP A 47 10.04 28.48 9.48
C TRP A 47 10.39 27.00 9.27
N ARG A 48 9.60 26.24 8.51
CA ARG A 48 9.93 24.84 8.17
C ARG A 48 11.14 24.74 7.24
N ILE A 49 11.32 25.71 6.34
CA ILE A 49 12.50 25.79 5.47
C ILE A 49 13.73 26.19 6.30
N ALA A 50 13.59 27.20 7.16
CA ALA A 50 14.64 27.66 8.06
C ALA A 50 15.07 26.57 9.06
N SER A 51 14.13 25.81 9.63
CA SER A 51 14.42 24.70 10.55
C SER A 51 15.11 23.52 9.85
N ARG A 52 14.82 23.30 8.55
CA ARG A 52 15.53 22.31 7.73
C ARG A 52 16.94 22.77 7.38
N SER A 53 17.16 24.07 7.13
CA SER A 53 18.50 24.62 6.90
C SER A 53 19.35 24.70 8.16
N THR A 54 18.78 25.00 9.34
CA THR A 54 19.53 25.01 10.60
C THR A 54 19.89 23.60 11.07
N ALA A 55 19.02 22.61 10.87
CA ALA A 55 19.37 21.21 11.14
C ALA A 55 20.50 20.72 10.23
N ALA A 56 20.46 21.06 8.93
CA ALA A 56 21.55 20.72 8.00
C ALA A 56 22.86 21.44 8.33
N ALA A 57 22.80 22.72 8.72
CA ALA A 57 23.97 23.49 9.12
C ALA A 57 24.59 23.00 10.44
N VAL A 58 23.77 22.62 11.43
CA VAL A 58 24.23 22.03 12.69
C VAL A 58 24.84 20.65 12.45
N CYS A 59 24.25 19.82 11.58
CA CYS A 59 24.84 18.54 11.19
C CYS A 59 26.17 18.71 10.44
N LEU A 60 26.28 19.70 9.54
CA LEU A 60 27.54 20.00 8.86
C LEU A 60 28.59 20.56 9.81
N PHE A 61 28.22 21.42 10.76
CA PHE A 61 29.14 21.94 11.78
C PHE A 61 29.63 20.83 12.72
N LEU A 62 28.74 19.91 13.13
CA LEU A 62 29.10 18.74 13.94
C LEU A 62 30.01 17.78 13.18
N LEU A 63 29.77 17.55 11.88
CA LEU A 63 30.64 16.72 11.05
C LEU A 63 32.01 17.38 10.86
N VAL A 64 32.08 18.66 10.52
CA VAL A 64 33.36 19.39 10.40
C VAL A 64 34.11 19.42 11.72
N TRP A 65 33.41 19.52 12.86
CA TRP A 65 34.04 19.46 14.18
C TRP A 65 34.59 18.06 14.51
N LEU A 66 33.84 16.99 14.21
CA LEU A 66 34.26 15.59 14.38
C LEU A 66 35.48 15.21 13.53
N PHE A 67 35.66 15.84 12.37
CA PHE A 67 36.81 15.62 11.48
C PHE A 67 37.95 16.63 11.65
N SER A 68 37.81 17.60 12.56
CA SER A 68 38.90 18.52 12.93
C SER A 68 39.88 17.87 13.91
N ALA A 69 41.16 18.26 13.85
CA ALA A 69 42.21 17.74 14.74
C ALA A 69 41.93 17.99 16.25
N SER A 70 41.05 18.95 16.58
CA SER A 70 40.57 19.23 17.92
C SER A 70 39.46 18.28 18.39
N GLY A 71 38.60 17.78 17.50
CA GLY A 71 37.53 16.82 17.83
C GLY A 71 38.03 15.41 18.14
N GLN A 72 39.08 14.96 17.45
CA GLN A 72 39.68 13.64 17.68
C GLN A 72 40.39 13.51 19.04
N LYS A 73 40.86 14.61 19.64
CA LYS A 73 41.55 14.59 20.94
C LYS A 73 40.63 14.46 22.16
N VAL A 74 39.32 14.75 22.02
CA VAL A 74 38.37 14.76 23.14
C VAL A 74 37.70 13.39 23.36
N ILE A 75 37.69 12.51 22.34
CA ILE A 75 36.97 11.22 22.40
C ILE A 75 37.90 10.05 22.79
N GLN A 76 39.22 10.19 22.69
CA GLN A 76 40.15 9.11 22.97
C GLN A 76 40.45 8.86 24.47
N SER A 77 40.04 9.76 25.39
CA SER A 77 40.40 9.64 26.81
C SER A 77 39.34 9.03 27.77
N PRO A 78 38.00 9.07 27.53
CA PRO A 78 37.03 8.49 28.48
C PRO A 78 36.45 7.13 28.05
N LEU A 79 36.57 6.70 26.79
CA LEU A 79 35.97 5.45 26.31
C LEU A 79 36.82 4.21 26.62
N HIS A 80 38.14 4.37 26.73
CA HIS A 80 39.05 3.27 27.02
C HIS A 80 39.00 2.83 28.51
N SER A 81 38.64 3.73 29.43
CA SER A 81 38.49 3.40 30.85
C SER A 81 37.18 2.66 31.16
N LEU A 82 36.12 2.90 30.38
CA LEU A 82 34.82 2.24 30.58
C LEU A 82 34.81 0.78 30.11
N MET A 83 35.53 0.46 29.01
CA MET A 83 35.61 -0.92 28.51
C MET A 83 36.51 -1.82 29.36
N GLN A 84 37.51 -1.27 30.05
CA GLN A 84 38.43 -2.05 30.89
C GLN A 84 37.79 -2.46 32.22
N GLN A 85 36.89 -1.64 32.77
CA GLN A 85 36.18 -1.92 34.02
C GLN A 85 35.07 -2.99 33.89
N GLN A 86 34.64 -3.28 32.66
CA GLN A 86 33.59 -4.26 32.39
C GLN A 86 34.15 -5.67 32.09
N ALA A 87 35.44 -5.78 31.74
CA ALA A 87 36.11 -7.06 31.51
C ALA A 87 36.52 -7.78 32.82
N GLU A 88 36.79 -7.04 33.89
CA GLU A 88 37.21 -7.62 35.19
C GLU A 88 36.04 -8.14 36.06
N ARG A 89 34.78 -7.86 35.69
CA ARG A 89 33.60 -8.31 36.46
C ARG A 89 33.00 -9.65 36.02
N SER A 90 33.55 -10.29 35.00
CA SER A 90 32.97 -11.52 34.41
C SER A 90 33.68 -12.83 34.75
N SER A 91 34.79 -12.80 35.52
CA SER A 91 35.55 -14.01 35.84
C SER A 91 35.56 -14.31 37.35
N THR A 92 34.39 -14.65 37.92
CA THR A 92 34.31 -15.48 39.13
C THR A 92 32.86 -15.90 39.39
N ARG A 93 32.51 -17.12 38.95
CA ARG A 93 31.56 -18.01 39.63
C ARG A 93 31.65 -19.40 39.04
N GLU A 94 32.64 -20.10 39.57
CA GLU A 94 32.71 -21.55 39.72
C GLU A 94 31.49 -22.05 40.51
N TRP A 95 30.89 -23.19 40.15
CA TRP A 95 30.23 -24.14 41.07
C TRP A 95 30.02 -25.51 40.40
N SER A 96 30.25 -26.53 41.22
CA SER A 96 30.50 -27.98 41.04
C SER A 96 29.49 -28.88 40.31
N GLN A 97 29.98 -30.09 40.01
CA GLN A 97 29.34 -31.26 39.37
C GLN A 97 28.43 -32.11 40.31
N GLU A 98 27.43 -32.76 39.67
CA GLU A 98 26.88 -34.15 39.79
C GLU A 98 26.27 -34.72 41.11
N PRO A 99 25.53 -35.87 41.09
CA PRO A 99 24.83 -36.61 40.01
C PRO A 99 23.43 -37.20 40.41
N GLY A 100 22.73 -37.86 39.47
CA GLY A 100 21.86 -39.03 39.78
C GLY A 100 20.52 -39.21 39.03
N ASN A 101 20.39 -40.35 38.31
CA ASN A 101 19.25 -41.31 38.12
C ASN A 101 17.79 -40.80 37.99
N GLU A 102 16.82 -41.40 37.27
CA GLU A 102 16.60 -42.73 36.69
C GLU A 102 15.35 -42.71 35.75
N GLN A 103 15.29 -43.64 34.79
CA GLN A 103 14.11 -44.41 34.26
C GLN A 103 12.86 -43.72 33.63
N HIS A 104 12.76 -43.83 32.29
CA HIS A 104 11.72 -44.49 31.42
C HIS A 104 10.33 -44.95 31.99
N PRO A 105 9.26 -45.21 31.15
CA PRO A 105 8.95 -44.86 29.75
C PRO A 105 7.42 -44.58 29.50
N PRO A 106 6.71 -44.95 28.38
CA PRO A 106 5.63 -44.12 27.80
C PRO A 106 4.23 -44.78 27.91
N SER A 107 3.19 -44.14 27.38
CA SER A 107 1.92 -44.81 27.09
C SER A 107 1.19 -44.20 25.90
N THR A 108 0.39 -45.06 25.29
CA THR A 108 -0.03 -45.14 23.89
C THR A 108 -1.55 -45.33 23.85
N VAL A 109 -2.19 -44.82 22.78
CA VAL A 109 -3.48 -45.24 22.17
C VAL A 109 -4.82 -44.87 22.84
N GLY A 110 -5.73 -44.41 21.98
CA GLY A 110 -7.18 -44.51 22.14
C GLY A 110 -7.95 -43.87 20.97
N GLN A 111 -8.33 -44.67 19.97
CA GLN A 111 -9.32 -44.34 18.93
C GLN A 111 -10.74 -44.25 19.54
N GLN A 112 -11.63 -43.45 18.95
CA GLN A 112 -13.03 -43.87 18.80
C GLN A 112 -13.72 -43.13 17.64
N GLU A 113 -14.20 -43.92 16.68
CA GLU A 113 -15.25 -43.57 15.71
C GLU A 113 -16.60 -43.45 16.44
N ASP A 114 -17.48 -42.55 15.99
CA ASP A 114 -18.90 -42.89 15.92
C ASP A 114 -19.63 -42.14 14.79
N THR A 115 -20.65 -42.83 14.33
CA THR A 115 -21.47 -42.75 13.13
C THR A 115 -22.76 -41.93 13.34
N GLY A 116 -23.42 -41.53 12.24
CA GLY A 116 -24.89 -41.49 12.23
C GLY A 116 -25.61 -40.25 11.70
N ASN A 117 -26.13 -40.38 10.47
CA ASN A 117 -27.49 -40.01 10.01
C ASN A 117 -27.91 -38.54 9.74
N LEU A 118 -28.20 -38.30 8.43
CA LEU A 118 -29.21 -37.41 7.80
C LEU A 118 -30.64 -37.61 8.37
N PRO A 119 -31.70 -36.78 8.11
CA PRO A 119 -32.02 -36.02 6.86
C PRO A 119 -32.81 -34.68 7.10
N PRO A 120 -33.69 -34.16 6.22
CA PRO A 120 -33.56 -33.69 4.83
C PRO A 120 -33.86 -32.17 4.65
N SER A 121 -33.69 -31.67 3.42
CA SER A 121 -34.13 -30.36 2.91
C SER A 121 -35.64 -30.08 3.05
N PRO A 122 -36.05 -28.82 2.87
CA PRO A 122 -37.14 -28.55 1.95
C PRO A 122 -36.79 -27.55 0.85
N THR A 123 -37.21 -27.95 -0.35
CA THR A 123 -37.40 -27.16 -1.57
C THR A 123 -38.42 -26.04 -1.31
N ALA A 124 -38.16 -24.83 -1.80
CA ALA A 124 -39.21 -23.85 -2.09
C ALA A 124 -38.87 -23.04 -3.34
N GLN A 125 -39.84 -23.03 -4.26
CA GLN A 125 -39.84 -22.40 -5.57
C GLN A 125 -39.90 -20.87 -5.50
N ALA A 126 -39.47 -20.29 -6.61
CA ALA A 126 -39.67 -18.95 -7.14
C ALA A 126 -40.86 -18.14 -6.60
N ASN A 127 -40.58 -16.86 -6.34
CA ASN A 127 -41.34 -15.77 -6.95
C ASN A 127 -40.46 -14.51 -7.02
N GLY A 128 -40.34 -13.97 -8.24
CA GLY A 128 -39.66 -12.71 -8.51
C GLY A 128 -40.54 -11.53 -8.14
N THR A 129 -39.97 -10.58 -7.43
CA THR A 129 -40.38 -9.18 -7.46
C THR A 129 -39.11 -8.34 -7.44
N SER A 130 -38.89 -7.62 -8.53
CA SER A 130 -37.87 -6.59 -8.66
C SER A 130 -38.18 -5.46 -7.69
N THR A 131 -37.37 -5.31 -6.64
CA THR A 131 -37.36 -4.13 -5.79
C THR A 131 -35.98 -3.49 -5.90
N GLN A 132 -35.94 -2.22 -6.30
CA GLN A 132 -34.75 -1.37 -6.26
C GLN A 132 -34.05 -1.53 -4.91
N GLY A 133 -32.77 -1.90 -4.95
CA GLY A 133 -31.93 -2.08 -3.77
C GLY A 133 -31.75 -0.77 -3.02
N GLU A 134 -32.59 -0.55 -2.03
CA GLU A 134 -32.37 0.41 -0.95
C GLU A 134 -31.20 -0.13 -0.12
N SER A 135 -30.10 0.60 -0.12
CA SER A 135 -28.91 0.29 0.67
C SER A 135 -29.24 0.45 2.16
N VAL A 136 -29.80 -0.58 2.77
CA VAL A 136 -30.03 -0.65 4.22
C VAL A 136 -28.69 -0.87 4.90
N THR A 137 -27.99 0.22 5.20
CA THR A 137 -27.03 0.21 6.31
C THR A 137 -27.83 0.21 7.62
N PRO A 138 -27.47 -0.60 8.62
CA PRO A 138 -28.18 -0.62 9.89
C PRO A 138 -28.09 0.75 10.55
N ASP A 139 -29.23 1.26 10.99
CA ASP A 139 -29.31 2.46 11.80
C ASP A 139 -28.65 2.20 13.16
N VAL A 140 -27.41 2.66 13.31
CA VAL A 140 -26.59 2.47 14.52
C VAL A 140 -27.13 3.29 15.70
N SER A 141 -28.20 4.07 15.52
CA SER A 141 -28.92 4.76 16.59
C SER A 141 -29.47 3.80 17.66
N GLN A 142 -29.62 2.51 17.35
CA GLN A 142 -30.13 1.52 18.32
C GLN A 142 -29.04 0.78 19.12
N ALA A 143 -27.74 0.95 18.81
CA ALA A 143 -26.66 0.13 19.41
C ALA A 143 -25.55 0.91 20.13
N ILE A 144 -25.61 2.25 20.21
CA ILE A 144 -24.51 3.07 20.74
C ILE A 144 -24.92 3.71 22.08
N GLY A 145 -23.98 3.74 23.04
CA GLY A 145 -24.17 4.16 24.43
C GLY A 145 -24.94 5.48 24.66
N ASP A 146 -25.54 5.52 25.85
CA ASP A 146 -26.32 6.61 26.47
C ASP A 146 -26.97 7.57 25.46
N GLN A 147 -28.17 7.20 24.99
CA GLN A 147 -28.99 7.89 23.99
C GLN A 147 -29.19 9.40 24.29
N ARG A 148 -29.07 9.79 25.57
CA ARG A 148 -29.03 11.18 26.01
C ARG A 148 -27.86 11.96 25.40
N ILE A 149 -26.66 11.38 25.36
CA ILE A 149 -25.44 12.00 24.85
C ILE A 149 -25.56 12.28 23.35
N VAL A 150 -26.04 11.29 22.59
CA VAL A 150 -26.28 11.43 21.14
C VAL A 150 -27.35 12.49 20.87
N THR A 151 -28.42 12.50 21.66
CA THR A 151 -29.51 13.49 21.53
C THR A 151 -29.02 14.90 21.79
N SER A 152 -28.29 15.14 22.90
CA SER A 152 -27.72 16.45 23.20
C SER A 152 -26.73 16.92 22.14
N ALA A 153 -25.89 16.01 21.63
CA ALA A 153 -24.96 16.32 20.54
C ALA A 153 -25.69 16.67 19.23
N ARG A 154 -26.75 15.93 18.88
CA ARG A 154 -27.56 16.17 17.68
C ARG A 154 -28.33 17.47 17.79
N GLN A 155 -28.88 17.79 18.96
CA GLN A 155 -29.59 19.05 19.19
C GLN A 155 -28.65 20.24 18.99
N PHE A 156 -27.48 20.23 19.63
CA PHE A 156 -26.46 21.26 19.44
C PHE A 156 -26.02 21.39 17.98
N LEU A 157 -25.90 20.27 17.27
CA LEU A 157 -25.60 20.30 15.84
C LEU A 157 -26.74 20.95 15.05
N GLY A 158 -28.00 20.65 15.40
CA GLY A 158 -29.20 21.28 14.82
C GLY A 158 -29.22 22.80 14.99
N ASP A 159 -28.87 23.28 16.18
CA ASP A 159 -28.76 24.71 16.47
C ASP A 159 -27.65 25.38 15.64
N LEU A 160 -26.56 24.66 15.36
CA LEU A 160 -25.40 25.18 14.64
C LEU A 160 -25.62 25.24 13.11
N VAL A 161 -26.10 24.16 12.51
CA VAL A 161 -26.23 24.06 11.03
C VAL A 161 -27.65 24.39 10.53
N GLY A 162 -28.60 24.57 11.45
CA GLY A 162 -30.01 24.74 11.16
C GLY A 162 -30.75 23.41 10.99
N GLU A 163 -32.00 23.35 11.45
CA GLU A 163 -32.84 22.13 11.47
C GLU A 163 -32.99 21.46 10.10
N ARG A 164 -32.96 22.22 9.00
CA ARG A 164 -33.06 21.64 7.64
C ARG A 164 -31.78 20.92 7.21
N ASN A 165 -30.63 21.30 7.75
CA ASN A 165 -29.34 20.74 7.36
C ASN A 165 -28.87 19.64 8.32
N VAL A 166 -29.38 19.58 9.56
CA VAL A 166 -28.99 18.53 10.52
C VAL A 166 -29.42 17.14 10.09
N GLU A 167 -30.48 17.03 9.28
CA GLU A 167 -30.93 15.77 8.69
C GLU A 167 -29.91 15.17 7.70
N GLU A 168 -29.02 16.00 7.16
CA GLU A 168 -27.87 15.52 6.38
C GLU A 168 -26.80 14.89 7.28
N TYR A 169 -26.83 15.10 8.60
CA TYR A 169 -25.82 14.57 9.52
C TYR A 169 -26.34 13.35 10.29
N ARG A 170 -25.58 12.24 10.19
CA ARG A 170 -25.86 11.00 10.94
C ARG A 170 -24.75 10.73 11.92
N ALA A 171 -25.12 10.33 13.14
CA ALA A 171 -24.16 9.88 14.14
C ALA A 171 -23.55 8.55 13.66
N THR A 172 -22.23 8.50 13.54
CA THR A 172 -21.49 7.34 13.05
C THR A 172 -20.67 6.65 14.12
N ALA A 173 -20.38 7.32 15.24
CA ALA A 173 -19.67 6.74 16.37
C ALA A 173 -19.90 7.56 17.65
N VAL A 174 -19.86 6.90 18.81
CA VAL A 174 -19.67 7.54 20.11
C VAL A 174 -18.47 6.88 20.77
N SER A 175 -17.51 7.69 21.18
CA SER A 175 -16.28 7.21 21.80
C SER A 175 -16.08 7.89 23.15
N PRO A 176 -15.90 7.15 24.26
CA PRO A 176 -15.51 7.75 25.52
C PRO A 176 -14.10 8.34 25.39
N ARG A 177 -13.94 9.60 25.78
CA ARG A 177 -12.66 10.30 25.80
C ARG A 177 -12.04 10.29 27.20
N GLN A 178 -12.89 10.42 28.21
CA GLN A 178 -12.58 10.34 29.65
C GLN A 178 -13.81 9.78 30.38
N PRO A 179 -13.74 9.39 31.67
CA PRO A 179 -14.84 8.76 32.40
C PRO A 179 -16.18 9.52 32.40
N SER A 180 -16.17 10.81 32.02
CA SER A 180 -17.35 11.67 31.95
C SER A 180 -17.41 12.53 30.68
N LEU A 181 -16.61 12.23 29.65
CA LEU A 181 -16.60 12.97 28.38
C LEU A 181 -16.65 12.01 27.20
N PHE A 182 -17.52 12.31 26.26
CA PHE A 182 -17.83 11.46 25.11
C PHE A 182 -17.72 12.28 23.83
N ASP A 183 -17.03 11.75 22.83
CA ASP A 183 -16.97 12.32 21.49
C ASP A 183 -18.03 11.63 20.63
N VAL A 184 -19.04 12.39 20.19
CA VAL A 184 -20.05 11.94 19.21
C VAL A 184 -19.62 12.40 17.83
N SER A 185 -19.32 11.45 16.95
CA SER A 185 -18.91 11.71 15.58
C SER A 185 -20.11 11.68 14.64
N PHE A 186 -20.30 12.75 13.88
CA PHE A 186 -21.30 12.89 12.83
C PHE A 186 -20.63 12.92 11.46
N SER A 187 -21.18 12.16 10.53
CA SER A 187 -20.82 12.22 9.11
C SER A 187 -21.97 12.82 8.32
N ARG A 188 -21.66 13.67 7.35
CA ARG A 188 -22.65 14.26 6.46
C ARG A 188 -22.98 13.33 5.30
N PHE A 189 -24.26 13.32 4.91
CA PHE A 189 -24.85 12.57 3.82
C PHE A 189 -25.71 13.51 3.00
N VAL A 190 -25.54 13.52 1.68
CA VAL A 190 -26.40 14.26 0.76
C VAL A 190 -27.02 13.28 -0.21
N ASN A 191 -28.34 13.22 -0.26
CA ASN A 191 -29.09 12.22 -1.04
C ASN A 191 -28.66 10.77 -0.72
N GLY A 192 -28.34 10.48 0.55
CA GLY A 192 -27.87 9.17 0.99
C GLY A 192 -26.39 8.87 0.71
N VAL A 193 -25.66 9.77 0.05
CA VAL A 193 -24.23 9.59 -0.26
C VAL A 193 -23.36 10.26 0.82
N PRO A 194 -22.45 9.54 1.48
CA PRO A 194 -21.53 10.13 2.46
C PRO A 194 -20.58 11.14 1.80
N VAL A 195 -20.39 12.27 2.48
CA VAL A 195 -19.52 13.36 2.06
C VAL A 195 -18.20 13.28 2.83
N SER A 196 -17.13 12.85 2.15
CA SER A 196 -15.79 12.74 2.70
C SER A 196 -15.26 14.09 3.15
N GLY A 197 -14.53 14.12 4.27
CA GLY A 197 -14.01 15.35 4.85
C GLY A 197 -15.06 16.25 5.52
N SER A 198 -16.36 15.96 5.40
CA SER A 198 -17.42 16.67 6.12
C SER A 198 -17.85 15.87 7.36
N LYS A 199 -16.93 15.82 8.34
CA LYS A 199 -17.15 15.20 9.64
C LYS A 199 -17.19 16.26 10.73
N MET A 200 -18.09 16.08 11.69
CA MET A 200 -18.16 16.89 12.90
C MET A 200 -18.06 15.99 14.12
N VAL A 201 -17.31 16.40 15.12
CA VAL A 201 -17.21 15.70 16.40
C VAL A 201 -17.67 16.65 17.49
N VAL A 202 -18.73 16.29 18.19
CA VAL A 202 -19.27 17.03 19.33
C VAL A 202 -18.84 16.30 20.60
N THR A 203 -18.05 16.96 21.45
CA THR A 203 -17.70 16.44 22.77
C THR A 203 -18.77 16.84 23.77
N VAL A 204 -19.38 15.87 24.44
CA VAL A 204 -20.45 16.04 25.43
C VAL A 204 -20.03 15.40 26.75
N ASP A 205 -20.37 16.02 27.87
CA ASP A 205 -20.17 15.40 29.19
C ASP A 205 -21.29 14.41 29.55
N SER A 206 -21.13 13.66 30.64
CA SER A 206 -22.14 12.71 31.14
C SER A 206 -23.47 13.35 31.53
N MET A 207 -23.55 14.69 31.61
CA MET A 207 -24.78 15.43 31.88
C MET A 207 -25.48 15.89 30.59
N GLY A 208 -24.90 15.63 29.42
CA GLY A 208 -25.42 16.12 28.13
C GLY A 208 -24.94 17.53 27.78
N THR A 209 -23.98 18.09 28.52
CA THR A 209 -23.47 19.44 28.24
C THR A 209 -22.40 19.38 27.16
N VAL A 210 -22.59 20.12 26.08
CA VAL A 210 -21.57 20.25 25.02
C VAL A 210 -20.37 21.04 25.55
N LYS A 211 -19.18 20.46 25.39
CA LYS A 211 -17.90 21.08 25.81
C LYS A 211 -17.06 21.56 24.65
N ARG A 212 -17.23 20.96 23.47
CA ARG A 212 -16.37 21.23 22.32
C ARG A 212 -17.03 20.76 21.03
N LEU A 213 -16.75 21.50 19.95
CA LEU A 213 -17.00 21.08 18.59
C LEU A 213 -15.67 21.03 17.83
N ILE A 214 -15.48 19.96 17.07
CA ILE A 214 -14.44 19.87 16.04
C ILE A 214 -15.17 19.70 14.71
N ALA A 215 -15.15 20.73 13.88
CA ALA A 215 -15.72 20.68 12.54
C ALA A 215 -14.59 20.60 11.51
N ALA A 216 -14.65 19.62 10.62
CA ALA A 216 -13.92 19.68 9.36
C ALA A 216 -14.66 20.63 8.39
N HIS A 217 -13.93 21.25 7.47
CA HIS A 217 -14.46 22.31 6.61
C HIS A 217 -15.73 21.86 5.87
N PRO A 218 -16.85 22.60 5.96
CA PRO A 218 -18.06 22.26 5.25
C PRO A 218 -17.84 22.39 3.74
N ILE A 219 -18.19 21.35 3.00
CA ILE A 219 -18.20 21.36 1.53
C ILE A 219 -19.48 22.07 1.06
N ASP A 220 -19.33 22.97 0.08
CA ASP A 220 -20.43 23.77 -0.47
C ASP A 220 -21.57 22.89 -1.01
N GLN A 221 -22.81 23.21 -0.60
CA GLN A 221 -24.05 22.54 -0.99
C GLN A 221 -24.32 22.61 -2.49
N GLN A 222 -23.95 23.70 -3.16
CA GLN A 222 -24.23 23.86 -4.61
C GLN A 222 -23.42 22.89 -5.47
N ALA A 223 -22.28 22.43 -4.96
CA ALA A 223 -21.41 21.49 -5.64
C ALA A 223 -22.08 20.10 -5.79
N ILE A 224 -22.91 19.70 -4.82
CA ILE A 224 -23.39 18.31 -4.66
C ILE A 224 -24.70 18.04 -5.43
N ALA A 225 -25.47 19.08 -5.74
CA ALA A 225 -26.78 18.97 -6.40
C ALA A 225 -26.73 18.46 -7.87
N GLN A 226 -25.54 18.26 -8.46
CA GLN A 226 -25.36 17.86 -9.85
C GLN A 226 -24.96 16.39 -10.05
N ALA A 227 -25.36 15.48 -9.15
CA ALA A 227 -25.10 14.03 -9.25
C ALA A 227 -25.95 13.30 -10.32
N ARG A 228 -26.18 13.90 -11.50
CA ARG A 228 -26.83 13.22 -12.62
C ARG A 228 -25.77 12.68 -13.57
N SER A 229 -25.93 11.42 -13.97
CA SER A 229 -25.01 10.53 -14.71
C SER A 229 -23.86 9.93 -13.90
N LEU A 230 -24.18 9.07 -12.92
CA LEU A 230 -23.21 8.12 -12.36
C LEU A 230 -23.30 6.79 -13.10
N ILE A 231 -22.19 6.05 -13.18
CA ILE A 231 -22.19 4.69 -13.71
C ILE A 231 -23.06 3.77 -12.85
N THR A 232 -23.70 2.80 -13.49
CA THR A 232 -24.54 1.81 -12.83
C THR A 232 -23.71 0.75 -12.09
N HIS A 233 -24.34 0.03 -11.16
CA HIS A 233 -23.71 -1.11 -10.49
C HIS A 233 -23.22 -2.18 -11.47
N ASP A 234 -23.97 -2.44 -12.55
CA ASP A 234 -23.58 -3.40 -13.58
C ASP A 234 -22.36 -2.92 -14.37
N GLN A 235 -22.30 -1.63 -14.69
CA GLN A 235 -21.11 -1.02 -15.31
C GLN A 235 -19.90 -1.13 -14.39
N LEU A 236 -20.04 -0.79 -13.11
CA LEU A 236 -18.98 -0.95 -12.11
C LEU A 236 -18.51 -2.41 -12.00
N THR A 237 -19.44 -3.35 -11.94
CA THR A 237 -19.16 -4.80 -11.88
C THR A 237 -18.38 -5.26 -13.10
N ASN A 238 -18.81 -4.87 -14.30
CA ASN A 238 -18.12 -5.21 -15.54
C ASN A 238 -16.71 -4.59 -15.61
N MET A 239 -16.57 -3.36 -15.14
CA MET A 239 -15.29 -2.66 -15.14
C MET A 239 -14.29 -3.28 -14.19
N VAL A 240 -14.71 -3.67 -12.98
CA VAL A 240 -13.86 -4.39 -12.03
C VAL A 240 -13.57 -5.80 -12.53
N ALA A 241 -14.57 -6.52 -13.06
CA ALA A 241 -14.39 -7.85 -13.64
C ALA A 241 -13.42 -7.86 -14.82
N SER A 242 -13.38 -6.80 -15.62
CA SER A 242 -12.42 -6.64 -16.74
C SER A 242 -10.96 -6.59 -16.28
N ARG A 243 -10.71 -6.36 -14.98
CA ARG A 243 -9.38 -6.37 -14.36
C ARG A 243 -8.99 -7.73 -13.80
N LEU A 244 -9.92 -8.69 -13.68
CA LEU A 244 -9.60 -10.04 -13.23
C LEU A 244 -8.73 -10.79 -14.25
N ARG A 245 -7.72 -11.48 -13.76
CA ARG A 245 -6.81 -12.30 -14.57
C ARG A 245 -6.85 -13.73 -14.09
N LEU A 246 -6.98 -14.66 -15.01
CA LEU A 246 -7.03 -16.08 -14.70
C LEU A 246 -5.61 -16.61 -14.54
N TYR A 247 -5.35 -17.35 -13.47
CA TYR A 247 -4.10 -18.05 -13.22
C TYR A 247 -4.38 -19.49 -12.79
N TYR A 248 -3.42 -20.37 -13.03
CA TYR A 248 -3.31 -21.58 -12.26
C TYR A 248 -2.54 -21.29 -10.99
N SER A 249 -3.08 -21.75 -9.86
CA SER A 249 -2.37 -21.73 -8.58
C SER A 249 -2.08 -23.16 -8.16
N GLU A 250 -0.80 -23.50 -8.08
CA GLU A 250 -0.36 -24.81 -7.59
C GLU A 250 -0.69 -24.98 -6.10
N LYS A 251 -0.61 -23.89 -5.32
CA LYS A 251 -0.91 -23.89 -3.88
C LYS A 251 -2.33 -24.37 -3.58
N SER A 252 -3.29 -23.95 -4.42
CA SER A 252 -4.70 -24.35 -4.31
C SER A 252 -5.06 -25.51 -5.25
N SER A 253 -4.13 -25.93 -6.11
CA SER A 253 -4.35 -26.92 -7.17
C SER A 253 -5.61 -26.61 -8.00
N SER A 254 -5.87 -25.32 -8.25
CA SER A 254 -7.09 -24.86 -8.93
C SER A 254 -6.82 -23.66 -9.85
N VAL A 255 -7.84 -23.31 -10.62
CA VAL A 255 -7.88 -22.08 -11.39
C VAL A 255 -8.38 -20.95 -10.48
N VAL A 256 -7.64 -19.85 -10.44
CA VAL A 256 -7.98 -18.68 -9.62
C VAL A 256 -8.06 -17.43 -10.48
N TYR A 257 -8.91 -16.49 -10.10
CA TYR A 257 -8.86 -15.12 -10.58
C TYR A 257 -8.02 -14.28 -9.63
N VAL A 258 -7.05 -13.53 -10.17
CA VAL A 258 -6.31 -12.51 -9.46
C VAL A 258 -6.82 -11.15 -9.91
N LEU A 259 -7.29 -10.36 -8.95
CA LEU A 259 -7.63 -8.95 -9.12
C LEU A 259 -6.43 -8.13 -8.66
N PRO A 260 -5.76 -7.37 -9.55
CA PRO A 260 -4.74 -6.43 -9.12
C PRO A 260 -5.35 -5.41 -8.17
N LYS A 261 -4.49 -4.78 -7.36
CA LYS A 261 -4.88 -3.65 -6.52
C LYS A 261 -5.60 -2.60 -7.36
N LEU A 262 -6.80 -2.22 -6.92
CA LEU A 262 -7.60 -1.18 -7.58
C LEU A 262 -7.62 0.09 -6.74
N ALA A 263 -7.30 1.21 -7.37
CA ALA A 263 -7.54 2.51 -6.77
C ALA A 263 -9.04 2.87 -6.78
N ASP A 264 -9.41 4.00 -6.18
CA ASP A 264 -10.79 4.46 -6.18
C ASP A 264 -11.25 4.79 -7.61
N LEU A 265 -12.51 4.53 -7.92
CA LEU A 265 -13.07 4.75 -9.26
C LEU A 265 -13.90 6.03 -9.31
N ASP A 266 -13.63 6.93 -10.26
CA ASP A 266 -14.52 8.04 -10.57
C ASP A 266 -15.88 7.51 -11.06
N ALA A 267 -16.92 7.80 -10.29
CA ALA A 267 -18.28 7.32 -10.51
C ALA A 267 -18.99 7.98 -11.70
N ARG A 268 -18.47 9.08 -12.25
CA ARG A 268 -19.00 9.71 -13.47
C ARG A 268 -18.29 9.19 -14.72
N SER A 269 -16.97 9.20 -14.69
CA SER A 269 -16.15 8.87 -15.87
C SER A 269 -15.85 7.38 -16.00
N GLY A 270 -15.95 6.61 -14.91
CA GLY A 270 -15.50 5.23 -14.87
C GLY A 270 -13.99 5.09 -14.97
N HIS A 271 -13.21 6.11 -14.61
CA HIS A 271 -11.76 6.01 -14.60
C HIS A 271 -11.25 5.70 -13.19
N PHE A 272 -10.28 4.80 -13.06
CA PHE A 272 -9.66 4.51 -11.77
C PHE A 272 -8.63 5.61 -11.43
N ASN A 273 -8.86 6.36 -10.37
CA ASN A 273 -8.03 7.47 -9.93
C ASN A 273 -6.70 6.97 -9.36
N GLY A 274 -5.56 7.34 -9.94
CA GLY A 274 -4.24 7.01 -9.39
C GLY A 274 -3.75 5.57 -9.67
N LEU A 275 -4.47 4.80 -10.48
CA LEU A 275 -4.00 3.54 -11.06
C LEU A 275 -3.16 3.76 -12.33
N GLU A 276 -3.15 4.98 -12.87
CA GLU A 276 -2.12 5.44 -13.80
C GLU A 276 -0.88 5.85 -13.02
N ASP A 277 -0.34 4.95 -12.21
CA ASP A 277 1.08 5.04 -11.96
C ASP A 277 1.76 4.67 -13.29
N PRO A 278 2.37 5.61 -14.03
CA PRO A 278 3.05 5.28 -15.29
C PRO A 278 4.23 4.30 -15.09
N THR A 279 4.57 3.99 -13.83
CA THR A 279 5.62 3.07 -13.40
C THR A 279 5.15 1.66 -13.05
N SER A 280 3.87 1.43 -12.76
CA SER A 280 3.33 0.11 -12.45
C SER A 280 2.09 -0.23 -13.29
N SER A 281 2.20 -1.29 -14.10
CA SER A 281 1.14 -1.88 -14.94
C SER A 281 0.79 -1.16 -16.26
N ARG A 282 1.75 -1.08 -17.20
CA ARG A 282 1.46 -0.73 -18.61
C ARG A 282 0.87 -1.85 -19.45
N TYR A 283 0.77 -3.08 -18.92
CA TYR A 283 0.09 -4.17 -19.60
C TYR A 283 -1.27 -4.39 -18.96
N PRO A 284 -2.30 -3.63 -19.37
CA PRO A 284 -3.66 -3.95 -18.96
C PRO A 284 -4.03 -5.37 -19.41
N HIS A 285 -3.35 -5.97 -20.39
CA HIS A 285 -3.58 -7.34 -20.82
C HIS A 285 -2.26 -8.14 -20.85
N PRO A 286 -2.07 -9.13 -19.97
CA PRO A 286 -0.97 -10.06 -20.14
C PRO A 286 -1.22 -10.81 -21.46
N PHE A 287 -0.24 -10.77 -22.37
CA PHE A 287 -0.33 -11.44 -23.66
C PHE A 287 0.68 -12.59 -23.71
N LEU A 288 0.29 -13.62 -24.46
CA LEU A 288 1.04 -14.87 -24.55
C LEU A 288 2.20 -14.71 -25.55
N LEU A 289 3.40 -14.98 -25.08
CA LEU A 289 4.62 -15.08 -25.88
C LEU A 289 4.95 -16.56 -26.10
N LYS A 290 5.24 -16.93 -27.34
CA LYS A 290 5.82 -18.23 -27.66
C LYS A 290 7.33 -18.16 -27.42
N VAL A 291 7.88 -19.21 -26.83
CA VAL A 291 9.32 -19.34 -26.58
C VAL A 291 9.80 -20.73 -26.98
N GLU A 292 11.05 -20.81 -27.43
CA GLU A 292 11.74 -22.06 -27.74
C GLU A 292 12.81 -22.30 -26.66
N PRO A 293 12.50 -23.08 -25.61
CA PRO A 293 13.43 -23.31 -24.51
C PRO A 293 14.63 -24.15 -24.96
N GLN A 294 15.84 -23.76 -24.53
CA GLN A 294 17.09 -24.46 -24.85
C GLN A 294 17.64 -25.26 -23.67
N GLN A 295 17.12 -25.05 -22.45
CA GLN A 295 17.55 -25.72 -21.21
C GLN A 295 19.08 -25.69 -20.99
N GLN A 296 19.75 -24.62 -21.41
CA GLN A 296 21.16 -24.40 -21.14
C GLN A 296 21.36 -24.18 -19.64
N MET A 297 22.06 -25.11 -19.00
CA MET A 297 22.39 -25.04 -17.58
C MET A 297 23.19 -23.78 -17.29
N PHE A 298 22.62 -22.93 -16.42
CA PHE A 298 23.26 -21.72 -15.91
C PHE A 298 23.65 -21.98 -14.46
N ALA A 299 24.88 -22.43 -14.23
CA ALA A 299 25.33 -22.94 -12.93
C ALA A 299 26.78 -22.56 -12.62
N ALA A 300 27.06 -22.26 -11.35
CA ALA A 300 28.39 -21.93 -10.85
C ALA A 300 28.64 -22.67 -9.52
N ALA A 301 29.78 -23.32 -9.39
CA ALA A 301 30.21 -23.98 -8.15
C ALA A 301 31.05 -23.04 -7.26
N ASN A 302 31.63 -21.98 -7.83
CA ASN A 302 32.54 -21.08 -7.13
C ASN A 302 32.44 -19.63 -7.68
N PRO A 303 33.03 -18.64 -6.99
CA PRO A 303 32.97 -17.24 -7.43
C PRO A 303 33.58 -16.98 -8.81
N GLN A 304 34.61 -17.72 -9.21
CA GLN A 304 35.27 -17.52 -10.50
C GLN A 304 34.38 -17.97 -11.67
N GLU A 305 33.73 -19.12 -11.53
CA GLU A 305 32.72 -19.56 -12.52
C GLU A 305 31.53 -18.59 -12.59
N ALA A 306 31.08 -18.08 -11.44
CA ALA A 306 29.99 -17.11 -11.40
C ALA A 306 30.36 -15.79 -12.09
N SER A 307 31.58 -15.27 -11.89
CA SER A 307 32.03 -14.05 -12.56
C SER A 307 32.21 -14.25 -14.07
N ASP A 308 32.72 -15.41 -14.49
CA ASP A 308 32.87 -15.76 -15.90
C ASP A 308 31.52 -15.87 -16.60
N LEU A 309 30.52 -16.46 -15.93
CA LEU A 309 29.15 -16.55 -16.43
C LEU A 309 28.46 -15.19 -16.57
N LEU A 310 28.59 -14.32 -15.57
CA LEU A 310 28.06 -12.95 -15.68
C LEU A 310 28.69 -12.22 -16.87
N ARG A 311 30.01 -12.26 -17.00
CA ARG A 311 30.71 -11.60 -18.09
C ARG A 311 30.30 -12.13 -19.46
N THR A 312 30.17 -13.44 -19.62
CA THR A 312 29.86 -14.07 -20.92
C THR A 312 28.39 -13.96 -21.30
N GLN A 313 27.47 -14.04 -20.35
CA GLN A 313 26.03 -14.11 -20.64
C GLN A 313 25.29 -12.78 -20.51
N THR A 314 25.79 -11.87 -19.69
CA THR A 314 25.15 -10.57 -19.39
C THR A 314 26.04 -9.38 -19.70
N GLY A 315 27.34 -9.60 -19.89
CA GLY A 315 28.32 -8.55 -20.14
C GLY A 315 28.78 -7.82 -18.88
N ILE A 316 28.41 -8.31 -17.69
CA ILE A 316 28.83 -7.72 -16.40
C ILE A 316 30.22 -8.25 -16.04
N ASP A 317 31.21 -7.36 -16.02
CA ASP A 317 32.56 -7.66 -15.54
C ASP A 317 32.74 -7.21 -14.09
N VAL A 318 33.18 -8.13 -13.24
CA VAL A 318 33.43 -7.90 -11.80
C VAL A 318 34.91 -7.77 -11.47
N SER A 319 35.81 -7.80 -12.46
CA SER A 319 37.27 -7.72 -12.26
C SER A 319 37.74 -6.48 -11.50
N GLY A 320 37.00 -5.37 -11.60
CA GLY A 320 37.24 -4.12 -10.85
C GLY A 320 36.59 -4.06 -9.46
N LEU A 321 35.90 -5.11 -9.02
CA LEU A 321 35.20 -5.18 -7.74
C LEU A 321 35.95 -6.06 -6.75
N SER A 322 35.90 -5.71 -5.46
CA SER A 322 36.45 -6.54 -4.40
C SER A 322 35.48 -7.67 -4.06
N PHE A 323 35.96 -8.91 -4.08
CA PHE A 323 35.17 -10.05 -3.62
C PHE A 323 34.92 -9.92 -2.11
N ALA A 324 33.65 -9.84 -1.72
CA ALA A 324 33.22 -9.60 -0.34
C ALA A 324 32.95 -10.89 0.45
N GLY A 325 32.74 -12.02 -0.23
CA GLY A 325 32.63 -13.34 0.41
C GLY A 325 31.54 -14.25 -0.15
N VAL A 326 31.41 -15.42 0.48
CA VAL A 326 30.41 -16.45 0.20
C VAL A 326 29.47 -16.58 1.40
N GLN A 327 28.16 -16.62 1.16
CA GLN A 327 27.15 -16.93 2.18
C GLN A 327 26.37 -18.18 1.77
N LYS A 328 25.92 -19.00 2.73
CA LYS A 328 25.01 -20.11 2.44
C LYS A 328 23.57 -19.64 2.48
N VAL A 329 22.80 -19.92 1.43
CA VAL A 329 21.40 -19.49 1.27
C VAL A 329 20.61 -20.66 0.68
N ASN A 330 19.55 -21.11 1.37
CA ASN A 330 18.62 -22.15 0.90
C ASN A 330 19.30 -23.40 0.31
N GLY A 331 20.34 -23.92 0.97
CA GLY A 331 21.08 -25.09 0.52
C GLY A 331 22.12 -24.84 -0.58
N GLY A 332 22.18 -23.64 -1.16
CA GLY A 332 23.20 -23.23 -2.13
C GLY A 332 24.12 -22.11 -1.60
N SER A 333 24.67 -21.30 -2.51
CA SER A 333 25.68 -20.28 -2.18
C SER A 333 25.35 -18.92 -2.78
N ARG A 334 25.63 -17.85 -2.04
CA ARG A 334 25.57 -16.46 -2.51
C ARG A 334 26.98 -15.90 -2.59
N TYR A 335 27.41 -15.51 -3.79
CA TYR A 335 28.68 -14.84 -4.06
C TYR A 335 28.46 -13.34 -4.16
N VAL A 336 29.29 -12.53 -3.50
CA VAL A 336 29.11 -11.07 -3.46
C VAL A 336 30.40 -10.36 -3.83
N TRP A 337 30.31 -9.38 -4.73
CA TRP A 337 31.38 -8.43 -5.05
C TRP A 337 30.93 -7.00 -4.73
N LYS A 338 31.85 -6.17 -4.24
CA LYS A 338 31.58 -4.79 -3.82
C LYS A 338 32.66 -3.82 -4.28
N GLN A 339 32.26 -2.57 -4.54
CA GLN A 339 33.16 -1.43 -4.65
C GLN A 339 32.78 -0.40 -3.58
N GLY A 340 33.41 -0.50 -2.40
CA GLY A 340 33.03 0.31 -1.24
C GLY A 340 31.55 0.14 -0.86
N GLN A 341 30.84 1.25 -0.67
CA GLN A 341 29.38 1.27 -0.45
C GLN A 341 28.59 1.39 -1.77
N ALA A 342 29.26 1.40 -2.93
CA ALA A 342 28.66 1.91 -4.16
C ALA A 342 28.16 0.81 -5.12
N ALA A 343 29.03 0.01 -5.71
CA ALA A 343 28.59 -1.08 -6.59
C ALA A 343 28.46 -2.39 -5.80
N THR A 344 27.36 -3.13 -5.98
CA THR A 344 27.19 -4.48 -5.44
C THR A 344 26.70 -5.42 -6.54
N VAL A 345 27.44 -6.51 -6.75
CA VAL A 345 27.01 -7.65 -7.55
C VAL A 345 26.76 -8.82 -6.60
N SER A 346 25.62 -9.48 -6.74
CA SER A 346 25.33 -10.75 -6.07
C SER A 346 24.91 -11.82 -7.07
N VAL A 347 25.34 -13.05 -6.84
CA VAL A 347 24.88 -14.25 -7.55
C VAL A 347 24.49 -15.29 -6.51
N GLU A 348 23.31 -15.87 -6.62
CA GLU A 348 22.81 -16.94 -5.76
C GLU A 348 22.63 -18.21 -6.57
N THR A 349 23.04 -19.32 -5.97
CA THR A 349 22.88 -20.65 -6.53
C THR A 349 22.00 -21.52 -5.63
N ALA A 350 21.35 -22.51 -6.23
CA ALA A 350 20.73 -23.62 -5.53
C ALA A 350 21.79 -24.66 -5.10
N GLY A 351 21.38 -25.70 -4.38
CA GLY A 351 22.29 -26.75 -3.90
C GLY A 351 22.99 -27.54 -5.01
N ASP A 352 22.40 -27.59 -6.21
CA ASP A 352 22.99 -28.19 -7.42
C ASP A 352 23.94 -27.23 -8.18
N GLY A 353 24.17 -26.03 -7.65
CA GLY A 353 25.00 -24.99 -8.26
C GLY A 353 24.28 -24.13 -9.31
N ARG A 354 23.03 -24.43 -9.67
CA ARG A 354 22.26 -23.62 -10.63
C ARG A 354 22.01 -22.21 -10.11
N ILE A 355 22.25 -21.20 -10.93
CA ILE A 355 21.98 -19.81 -10.60
C ILE A 355 20.47 -19.58 -10.56
N THR A 356 19.97 -19.16 -9.39
CA THR A 356 18.55 -18.84 -9.15
C THR A 356 18.31 -17.35 -9.09
N HIS A 357 19.36 -16.56 -8.82
CA HIS A 357 19.29 -15.12 -8.77
C HIS A 357 20.64 -14.48 -9.12
N PHE A 358 20.61 -13.35 -9.81
CA PHE A 358 21.71 -12.39 -9.73
C PHE A 358 21.17 -10.97 -9.73
N SER A 359 21.95 -10.05 -9.18
CA SER A 359 21.66 -8.62 -9.25
C SER A 359 22.96 -7.81 -9.35
N PHE A 360 22.88 -6.72 -10.10
CA PHE A 360 23.89 -5.70 -10.20
C PHE A 360 23.27 -4.35 -9.87
N THR A 361 23.78 -3.71 -8.82
CA THR A 361 23.43 -2.35 -8.46
C THR A 361 24.68 -1.49 -8.56
N ASP A 362 24.61 -0.41 -9.33
CA ASP A 362 25.68 0.58 -9.46
C ASP A 362 25.30 1.87 -8.72
N ALA A 363 25.81 2.10 -7.51
CA ALA A 363 25.42 3.31 -6.78
C ALA A 363 26.05 4.61 -7.30
N ALA A 364 26.99 4.57 -8.26
CA ALA A 364 27.34 5.80 -8.97
C ALA A 364 26.11 6.34 -9.74
N GLN A 365 25.17 5.46 -10.08
CA GLN A 365 23.90 5.81 -10.71
C GLN A 365 22.88 6.37 -9.71
N THR A 366 22.81 5.86 -8.48
CA THR A 366 21.90 6.40 -7.45
C THR A 366 22.36 7.73 -6.85
N LEU A 367 23.67 8.02 -6.84
CA LEU A 367 24.21 9.25 -6.23
C LEU A 367 24.20 10.49 -7.13
N THR A 368 24.16 10.32 -8.46
CA THR A 368 24.28 11.47 -9.38
C THR A 368 22.96 12.15 -9.72
N GLY A 369 21.81 11.55 -9.41
CA GLY A 369 20.47 12.12 -9.65
C GLY A 369 20.19 12.52 -11.11
N ARG A 370 21.08 12.18 -12.04
CA ARG A 370 20.97 12.52 -13.46
C ARG A 370 20.19 11.42 -14.15
N ARG A 371 18.98 11.77 -14.58
CA ARG A 371 18.13 10.92 -15.42
C ARG A 371 18.92 10.51 -16.67
N LYS A 372 19.35 9.25 -16.74
CA LYS A 372 20.04 8.75 -17.93
C LYS A 372 19.06 8.71 -19.10
N MET A 373 19.60 8.94 -20.29
CA MET A 373 18.82 8.88 -21.52
C MET A 373 18.57 7.41 -21.86
N ILE A 374 17.29 7.04 -21.93
CA ILE A 374 16.85 5.73 -22.41
C ILE A 374 17.22 5.60 -23.88
N ARG A 375 17.84 4.47 -24.25
CA ARG A 375 18.30 4.21 -25.62
C ARG A 375 17.60 3.04 -26.29
N ILE A 376 16.89 2.20 -25.54
CA ILE A 376 16.12 1.08 -26.08
C ILE A 376 14.63 1.24 -25.77
N SER A 377 13.79 0.73 -26.67
CA SER A 377 12.35 0.70 -26.42
C SER A 377 11.98 -0.41 -25.44
N GLU A 378 10.81 -0.31 -24.82
CA GLU A 378 10.27 -1.37 -23.96
C GLU A 378 10.06 -2.69 -24.71
N ALA A 379 9.67 -2.61 -25.99
CA ALA A 379 9.51 -3.79 -26.83
C ALA A 379 10.86 -4.48 -27.10
N ASP A 380 11.91 -3.70 -27.41
CA ASP A 380 13.25 -4.26 -27.62
C ASP A 380 13.80 -4.88 -26.33
N ALA A 381 13.58 -4.21 -25.19
CA ALA A 381 13.97 -4.72 -23.88
C ALA A 381 13.27 -6.05 -23.58
N ARG A 382 11.96 -6.14 -23.83
CA ARG A 382 11.20 -7.38 -23.66
C ARG A 382 11.77 -8.50 -24.54
N ASP A 383 12.06 -8.21 -25.81
CA ASP A 383 12.58 -9.23 -26.74
C ASP A 383 14.00 -9.69 -26.36
N ILE A 384 14.82 -8.81 -25.78
CA ILE A 384 16.11 -9.18 -25.17
C ILE A 384 15.88 -10.08 -23.95
N ALA A 385 14.97 -9.71 -23.04
CA ALA A 385 14.66 -10.49 -21.83
C ALA A 385 14.12 -11.88 -22.16
N VAL A 386 13.22 -11.98 -23.15
CA VAL A 386 12.64 -13.26 -23.60
C VAL A 386 13.70 -14.16 -24.22
N ARG A 387 14.57 -13.63 -25.08
CA ARG A 387 15.69 -14.41 -25.65
C ARG A 387 16.66 -14.88 -24.57
N PHE A 388 16.93 -14.04 -23.57
CA PHE A 388 17.73 -14.42 -22.42
C PHE A 388 17.09 -15.59 -21.66
N LEU A 389 15.81 -15.47 -21.32
CA LEU A 389 15.07 -16.53 -20.60
C LEU A 389 15.04 -17.83 -21.41
N ALA A 390 14.72 -17.77 -22.71
CA ALA A 390 14.62 -18.95 -23.58
C ALA A 390 15.85 -19.86 -23.51
N ARG A 391 17.05 -19.32 -23.29
CA ARG A 391 18.26 -20.13 -23.09
C ARG A 391 18.20 -21.02 -21.86
N HIS A 392 17.55 -20.58 -20.79
CA HIS A 392 17.62 -21.21 -19.46
C HIS A 392 16.31 -21.86 -19.01
N LEU A 393 15.21 -21.60 -19.72
CA LEU A 393 13.90 -22.17 -19.38
C LEU A 393 13.91 -23.71 -19.46
N PRO A 394 13.14 -24.39 -18.58
CA PRO A 394 12.86 -25.82 -18.72
C PRO A 394 12.19 -26.13 -20.07
N LEU A 395 12.52 -27.26 -20.69
CA LEU A 395 11.96 -27.68 -21.99
C LEU A 395 10.43 -27.65 -22.08
N PRO A 396 9.67 -28.01 -21.03
CA PRO A 396 8.20 -27.94 -21.09
C PRO A 396 7.63 -26.51 -21.16
N VAL A 397 8.41 -25.47 -20.84
CA VAL A 397 7.96 -24.08 -20.84
C VAL A 397 8.09 -23.51 -22.26
N THR A 398 7.07 -23.73 -23.08
CA THR A 398 7.02 -23.26 -24.48
C THR A 398 6.28 -21.94 -24.65
N SER A 399 5.72 -21.38 -23.58
CA SER A 399 5.03 -20.09 -23.62
C SER A 399 5.12 -19.36 -22.29
N LEU A 400 5.20 -18.02 -22.38
CA LEU A 400 5.28 -17.11 -21.24
C LEU A 400 4.18 -16.05 -21.34
N TYR A 401 3.55 -15.71 -20.23
CA TYR A 401 2.78 -14.48 -20.09
C TYR A 401 3.67 -13.38 -19.53
N VAL A 402 3.63 -12.19 -20.13
CA VAL A 402 4.17 -10.99 -19.50
C VAL A 402 3.16 -10.51 -18.47
N GLY A 403 3.51 -10.58 -17.19
CA GLY A 403 2.72 -10.05 -16.10
C GLY A 403 3.00 -8.58 -15.89
N ASP A 404 3.50 -8.24 -14.70
CA ASP A 404 3.84 -6.87 -14.35
C ASP A 404 5.13 -6.41 -15.02
N VAL A 405 5.11 -5.15 -15.46
CA VAL A 405 6.31 -4.42 -15.84
C VAL A 405 6.45 -3.24 -14.90
N ASN A 406 7.53 -3.25 -14.13
CA ASN A 406 7.83 -2.23 -13.15
C ASN A 406 8.97 -1.36 -13.66
N ARG A 407 8.71 -0.07 -13.81
CA ARG A 407 9.69 0.89 -14.30
C ARG A 407 10.14 1.79 -13.17
N ARG A 408 11.38 1.65 -12.72
CA ARG A 408 11.94 2.61 -11.77
C ARG A 408 12.28 3.90 -12.53
N ALA A 409 11.40 4.90 -12.44
CA ALA A 409 11.44 6.14 -13.23
C ALA A 409 12.72 6.98 -13.05
N GLU A 410 13.42 6.76 -11.94
CA GLU A 410 14.67 7.44 -11.57
C GLU A 410 15.92 6.74 -12.15
N ASP A 411 15.86 5.43 -12.41
CA ASP A 411 17.07 4.63 -12.69
C ASP A 411 17.23 4.21 -14.16
N SER A 412 16.27 4.50 -15.04
CA SER A 412 16.22 3.88 -16.38
C SER A 412 16.24 2.35 -16.31
N ILE A 413 15.77 1.77 -15.21
CA ILE A 413 15.70 0.34 -14.98
C ILE A 413 14.28 -0.14 -15.27
N LEU A 414 14.19 -1.25 -15.99
CA LEU A 414 12.94 -1.92 -16.29
C LEU A 414 12.98 -3.37 -15.79
N GLU A 415 11.97 -3.75 -15.01
CA GLU A 415 11.81 -5.12 -14.52
C GLU A 415 10.60 -5.75 -15.20
N PHE A 416 10.84 -6.89 -15.86
CA PHE A 416 9.79 -7.72 -16.44
C PHE A 416 9.54 -8.93 -15.55
N ARG A 417 8.27 -9.19 -15.24
CA ARG A 417 7.84 -10.46 -14.64
C ARG A 417 7.13 -11.30 -15.70
N PHE A 418 7.61 -12.53 -15.88
CA PHE A 418 7.03 -13.52 -16.78
C PHE A 418 6.48 -14.69 -15.98
N HIS A 419 5.39 -15.29 -16.46
CA HIS A 419 4.82 -16.51 -15.90
C HIS A 419 4.76 -17.59 -16.98
N PRO A 420 5.19 -18.83 -16.71
CA PRO A 420 4.99 -19.92 -17.64
C PRO A 420 3.49 -20.16 -17.85
N ALA A 421 3.11 -20.54 -19.07
CA ALA A 421 1.73 -20.81 -19.41
C ALA A 421 1.50 -22.31 -19.61
N LEU A 422 0.49 -22.86 -18.93
CA LEU A 422 -0.08 -24.17 -19.23
C LEU A 422 -1.43 -23.93 -19.93
N ASP A 423 -1.66 -24.48 -21.11
CA ASP A 423 -2.92 -24.27 -21.88
C ASP A 423 -3.36 -22.80 -22.04
N LYS A 424 -2.39 -21.89 -22.21
CA LYS A 424 -2.65 -20.44 -22.29
C LYS A 424 -3.21 -19.83 -20.99
N ILE A 425 -3.02 -20.48 -19.85
CA ILE A 425 -3.26 -19.88 -18.52
C ILE A 425 -1.90 -19.77 -17.80
N PRO A 426 -1.53 -18.56 -17.31
CA PRO A 426 -0.29 -18.38 -16.56
C PRO A 426 -0.32 -19.13 -15.22
N VAL A 427 0.83 -19.66 -14.81
CA VAL A 427 1.01 -20.28 -13.48
C VAL A 427 1.60 -19.24 -12.52
N LEU A 428 0.93 -19.04 -11.39
CA LEU A 428 1.23 -17.94 -10.47
C LEU A 428 2.56 -18.15 -9.72
N GLU A 429 2.83 -19.36 -9.27
CA GLU A 429 3.93 -19.69 -8.35
C GLU A 429 5.32 -19.75 -9.00
N HIS A 430 5.41 -19.68 -10.33
CA HIS A 430 6.67 -19.82 -11.08
C HIS A 430 7.08 -18.53 -11.83
N PRO A 431 7.18 -17.35 -11.19
CA PRO A 431 7.57 -16.14 -11.91
C PRO A 431 9.06 -16.16 -12.30
N TYR A 432 9.34 -15.77 -13.54
CA TYR A 432 10.69 -15.40 -13.99
C TYR A 432 10.80 -13.89 -14.04
N ILE A 433 11.77 -13.31 -13.35
CA ILE A 433 11.98 -11.88 -13.29
C ILE A 433 13.29 -11.54 -14.00
N VAL A 434 13.24 -10.57 -14.91
CA VAL A 434 14.42 -10.05 -15.61
C VAL A 434 14.46 -8.54 -15.42
N THR A 435 15.58 -8.03 -14.92
CA THR A 435 15.83 -6.61 -14.69
C THR A 435 16.85 -6.10 -15.69
N MET A 436 16.54 -4.97 -16.34
CA MET A 436 17.34 -4.42 -17.44
C MET A 436 17.68 -2.95 -17.23
N ASP A 437 18.88 -2.57 -17.65
CA ASP A 437 19.26 -1.17 -17.84
C ASP A 437 18.82 -0.72 -19.24
N MET A 438 17.91 0.24 -19.32
CA MET A 438 17.33 0.74 -20.58
C MET A 438 18.26 1.72 -21.33
N THR A 439 19.44 2.01 -20.78
CA THR A 439 20.41 2.94 -21.37
C THR A 439 21.40 2.24 -22.30
N ASP A 440 21.65 0.95 -22.07
CA ASP A 440 22.53 0.11 -22.89
C ASP A 440 21.92 -1.27 -23.23
N GLY A 441 20.75 -1.59 -22.67
CA GLY A 441 20.03 -2.85 -22.91
C GLY A 441 20.62 -4.06 -22.21
N ARG A 442 21.51 -3.86 -21.23
CA ARG A 442 22.09 -4.96 -20.45
C ARG A 442 21.10 -5.52 -19.45
N ILE A 443 21.20 -6.83 -19.21
CA ILE A 443 20.47 -7.51 -18.14
C ILE A 443 21.29 -7.37 -16.87
N ILE A 444 20.74 -6.65 -15.90
CA ILE A 444 21.37 -6.32 -14.63
C ILE A 444 20.78 -7.09 -13.46
N GLY A 445 19.73 -7.86 -13.69
CA GLY A 445 19.16 -8.72 -12.68
C GLY A 445 18.31 -9.83 -13.26
N PHE A 446 18.19 -10.89 -12.48
CA PHE A 446 17.50 -12.12 -12.86
C PHE A 446 17.06 -12.85 -11.61
N SER A 447 15.87 -13.42 -11.61
CA SER A 447 15.47 -14.43 -10.63
C SER A 447 14.38 -15.35 -11.15
N GLY A 448 14.34 -16.56 -10.60
CA GLY A 448 13.29 -17.53 -10.88
C GLY A 448 13.75 -18.94 -10.54
N ASP A 449 12.80 -19.86 -10.55
CA ASP A 449 13.08 -21.29 -10.42
C ASP A 449 13.13 -21.95 -11.81
N PHE A 450 14.34 -22.26 -12.26
CA PHE A 450 14.60 -22.89 -13.56
C PHE A 450 14.79 -24.40 -13.43
N ALA A 451 14.58 -24.97 -12.24
CA ALA A 451 14.63 -26.40 -12.00
C ALA A 451 13.23 -27.02 -11.95
N SER A 452 12.27 -26.31 -11.37
CA SER A 452 10.89 -26.78 -11.34
C SER A 452 10.19 -26.60 -12.69
N ILE A 453 9.29 -27.55 -12.97
CA ILE A 453 8.38 -27.49 -14.08
C ILE A 453 7.00 -27.26 -13.46
N PRO A 454 6.19 -26.33 -13.99
CA PRO A 454 4.84 -26.18 -13.52
C PRO A 454 4.08 -27.50 -13.65
N HIS A 455 3.53 -27.98 -12.54
CA HIS A 455 2.84 -29.27 -12.45
C HIS A 455 1.37 -29.05 -12.10
N GLY A 456 0.52 -29.92 -12.64
CA GLY A 456 -0.92 -29.84 -12.39
C GLY A 456 -1.65 -29.12 -13.50
N ARG A 457 -2.59 -29.84 -14.09
CA ARG A 457 -3.55 -29.31 -15.06
C ARG A 457 -4.91 -29.38 -14.38
N PRO A 458 -5.26 -28.43 -13.51
CA PRO A 458 -6.57 -28.44 -12.89
C PRO A 458 -7.64 -28.40 -13.98
N GLU A 459 -8.72 -29.16 -13.79
CA GLU A 459 -9.79 -29.18 -14.78
C GLU A 459 -10.37 -27.77 -14.97
N GLN A 460 -10.42 -27.32 -16.22
CA GLN A 460 -11.04 -26.05 -16.61
C GLN A 460 -12.58 -26.14 -16.69
N THR A 461 -13.20 -27.00 -15.89
CA THR A 461 -14.65 -27.20 -15.89
C THR A 461 -15.30 -26.31 -14.83
N ASN A 462 -16.46 -25.75 -15.15
CA ASN A 462 -17.27 -24.91 -14.25
C ASN A 462 -16.57 -23.64 -13.74
N ILE A 463 -15.75 -23.00 -14.58
CA ILE A 463 -15.18 -21.67 -14.27
C ILE A 463 -16.30 -20.63 -14.39
N MET A 464 -16.54 -19.89 -13.30
CA MET A 464 -17.45 -18.75 -13.27
C MET A 464 -16.93 -17.61 -14.14
N THR A 465 -17.82 -16.80 -14.72
CA THR A 465 -17.40 -15.57 -15.39
C THR A 465 -16.86 -14.57 -14.36
N GLY A 466 -15.89 -13.74 -14.78
CA GLY A 466 -15.38 -12.67 -13.90
C GLY A 466 -16.48 -11.74 -13.38
N THR A 467 -17.52 -11.48 -14.18
CA THR A 467 -18.69 -10.68 -13.76
C THR A 467 -19.49 -11.36 -12.65
N ALA A 468 -19.66 -12.68 -12.69
CA ALA A 468 -20.33 -13.43 -11.65
C ALA A 468 -19.52 -13.46 -10.35
N VAL A 469 -18.18 -13.60 -10.44
CA VAL A 469 -17.27 -13.55 -9.28
C VAL A 469 -17.34 -12.17 -8.61
N ILE A 470 -17.20 -11.08 -9.37
CA ILE A 470 -17.30 -9.72 -8.80
C ILE A 470 -18.70 -9.43 -8.27
N GLY A 471 -19.75 -9.89 -8.95
CA GLY A 471 -21.13 -9.73 -8.47
C GLY A 471 -21.35 -10.40 -7.11
N GLN A 472 -20.85 -11.63 -6.91
CA GLN A 472 -20.90 -12.29 -5.60
C GLN A 472 -20.08 -11.55 -4.55
N TYR A 473 -18.90 -11.06 -4.91
CA TYR A 473 -18.06 -10.27 -4.01
C TYR A 473 -18.76 -8.97 -3.58
N PHE A 474 -19.37 -8.22 -4.50
CA PHE A 474 -20.12 -7.00 -4.18
C PHE A 474 -21.40 -7.26 -3.38
N ALA A 475 -22.00 -8.44 -3.47
CA ALA A 475 -23.12 -8.80 -2.60
C ALA A 475 -22.68 -8.92 -1.12
N GLN A 476 -21.43 -9.33 -0.86
CA GLN A 476 -20.88 -9.47 0.49
C GLN A 476 -20.17 -8.20 0.98
N SER A 477 -19.51 -7.49 0.06
CA SER A 477 -18.76 -6.26 0.30
C SER A 477 -19.19 -5.17 -0.68
N PRO A 478 -20.35 -4.53 -0.47
CA PRO A 478 -20.90 -3.55 -1.41
C PRO A 478 -19.97 -2.36 -1.61
N PRO A 479 -19.79 -1.89 -2.87
CA PRO A 479 -19.02 -0.69 -3.15
C PRO A 479 -19.71 0.53 -2.55
N ALA A 480 -18.94 1.40 -1.88
CA ALA A 480 -19.48 2.61 -1.27
C ALA A 480 -19.27 3.81 -2.19
N LEU A 481 -20.36 4.46 -2.61
CA LEU A 481 -20.27 5.75 -3.29
C LEU A 481 -19.94 6.84 -2.26
N VAL A 482 -18.90 7.62 -2.51
CA VAL A 482 -18.41 8.68 -1.63
C VAL A 482 -18.25 9.97 -2.44
N CYS A 483 -18.70 11.09 -1.88
CA CYS A 483 -18.49 12.41 -2.44
C CYS A 483 -17.26 13.05 -1.79
N THR A 484 -16.24 13.44 -2.55
CA THR A 484 -15.05 14.15 -2.06
C THR A 484 -15.07 15.62 -2.50
N PRO A 485 -14.51 16.54 -1.70
CA PRO A 485 -14.38 17.93 -2.12
C PRO A 485 -13.52 18.03 -3.38
N GLY A 486 -13.89 18.92 -4.29
CA GLY A 486 -13.09 19.21 -5.47
C GLY A 486 -11.70 19.73 -5.10
N SER A 487 -10.73 19.57 -6.01
CA SER A 487 -9.32 19.95 -5.80
C SER A 487 -9.10 21.45 -5.52
N THR A 488 -10.10 22.29 -5.81
CA THR A 488 -10.13 23.71 -5.46
C THR A 488 -11.47 24.07 -4.82
N ALA A 489 -11.51 25.17 -4.06
CA ALA A 489 -12.73 25.64 -3.41
C ALA A 489 -13.89 25.95 -4.38
N THR A 490 -13.60 26.08 -5.67
CA THR A 490 -14.57 26.35 -6.74
C THR A 490 -14.80 25.15 -7.66
N ALA A 491 -14.08 24.03 -7.47
CA ALA A 491 -14.26 22.83 -8.26
C ALA A 491 -15.51 22.07 -7.81
N ALA A 492 -16.20 21.45 -8.78
CA ALA A 492 -17.25 20.50 -8.49
C ALA A 492 -16.72 19.35 -7.61
N PRO A 493 -17.57 18.71 -6.80
CA PRO A 493 -17.15 17.62 -5.96
C PRO A 493 -17.01 16.35 -6.81
N ASP A 494 -16.00 15.56 -6.48
CA ASP A 494 -15.77 14.29 -7.16
C ASP A 494 -16.62 13.20 -6.50
N PHE A 495 -17.21 12.34 -7.30
CA PHE A 495 -17.93 11.16 -6.83
C PHE A 495 -17.06 9.95 -7.12
N ILE A 496 -16.72 9.20 -6.08
CA ILE A 496 -15.86 8.03 -6.18
C ILE A 496 -16.56 6.78 -5.63
N TYR A 497 -16.42 5.66 -6.31
CA TYR A 497 -16.67 4.36 -5.69
C TYR A 497 -15.43 3.94 -4.91
N SER A 498 -15.57 3.91 -3.60
CA SER A 498 -14.57 3.36 -2.70
C SER A 498 -14.68 1.85 -2.67
N LEU A 499 -13.56 1.19 -2.92
CA LEU A 499 -13.40 -0.27 -2.92
C LEU A 499 -12.38 -0.67 -1.83
N PRO A 500 -12.71 -0.51 -0.54
CA PRO A 500 -11.73 -0.47 0.56
C PRO A 500 -10.88 -1.74 0.70
N ASP A 501 -11.43 -2.90 0.33
CA ASP A 501 -10.74 -4.19 0.38
C ASP A 501 -9.89 -4.46 -0.87
N LEU A 502 -10.26 -3.88 -2.01
CA LEU A 502 -9.55 -4.05 -3.29
C LEU A 502 -8.40 -3.06 -3.46
N SER A 503 -8.33 -2.03 -2.60
CA SER A 503 -7.33 -0.95 -2.69
C SER A 503 -6.07 -1.17 -1.88
N ARG A 504 -6.01 -2.23 -1.08
CA ARG A 504 -4.85 -2.52 -0.22
C ARG A 504 -3.84 -3.41 -0.92
N GLU A 505 -4.29 -4.56 -1.38
CA GLU A 505 -3.46 -5.64 -1.94
C GLU A 505 -4.20 -6.33 -3.10
N PRO A 506 -3.49 -7.05 -3.98
CA PRO A 506 -4.12 -7.94 -4.93
C PRO A 506 -5.01 -8.96 -4.21
N VAL A 507 -6.17 -9.26 -4.79
CA VAL A 507 -7.13 -10.21 -4.22
C VAL A 507 -7.23 -11.44 -5.11
N VAL A 508 -7.26 -12.62 -4.50
CA VAL A 508 -7.39 -13.90 -5.20
C VAL A 508 -8.77 -14.49 -4.95
N PHE A 509 -9.44 -14.93 -6.01
CA PHE A 509 -10.72 -15.61 -5.96
C PHE A 509 -10.59 -17.00 -6.57
N ASP A 510 -11.19 -18.01 -5.96
CA ASP A 510 -11.35 -19.31 -6.59
C ASP A 510 -12.29 -19.17 -7.81
N ALA A 511 -11.83 -19.58 -8.99
CA ALA A 511 -12.55 -19.30 -10.23
C ALA A 511 -13.81 -20.18 -10.42
N ARG A 512 -13.98 -21.24 -9.61
CA ARG A 512 -15.17 -22.12 -9.67
C ARG A 512 -16.26 -21.69 -8.70
N THR A 513 -15.86 -21.18 -7.53
CA THR A 513 -16.78 -20.86 -6.44
C THR A 513 -17.00 -19.36 -6.24
N GLY A 514 -16.13 -18.51 -6.81
CA GLY A 514 -16.16 -17.06 -6.62
C GLY A 514 -15.74 -16.60 -5.23
N LYS A 515 -15.34 -17.51 -4.35
CA LYS A 515 -14.91 -17.19 -2.99
C LYS A 515 -13.52 -16.56 -3.00
N ARG A 516 -13.35 -15.54 -2.16
CA ARG A 516 -12.05 -14.92 -1.88
C ARG A 516 -11.20 -15.90 -1.05
N ASN A 517 -9.95 -16.08 -1.46
CA ASN A 517 -8.96 -16.90 -0.75
C ASN A 517 -8.17 -16.11 0.28
#